data_AF-A0A3D9FE05-F1
#
_entry.id   AF-A0A3D9FE05-F1
#
_cell.length_a   1.000
_cell.length_b   1.000
_cell.length_c   1.000
_cell.angle_alpha   90.00
_cell.angle_beta   90.00
_cell.angle_gamma   90.00
#
_symmetry.space_group_name_H-M   'P 1'
#
loop_
_entity.id
_entity.type
_entity.pdbx_description
1 polymer ?
#
loop_
_entity_poly.entity_id
_entity_poly.type
_entity_poly.pdbx_seq_one_letter_code
_entity_poly.pdbx_strand_id
1 'polypeptide(L)' 'MIALVKALIPGAILSLAVSLFVGSGGSRGGFLNVHQVTLAGYDFHWSWPLFLAGTALAWAILLMMD' A
#
# COMPACT_ATOMS: atom_id res chain seq x y z
N MET A 1 10.47 0.91 18.00
CA MET A 1 11.14 0.88 16.67
C MET A 1 10.83 -0.38 15.87
N ILE A 2 10.86 -1.59 16.46
CA ILE A 2 10.57 -2.85 15.73
C ILE A 2 9.13 -2.89 15.16
N ALA A 3 8.14 -2.32 15.85
CA ALA A 3 6.74 -2.31 15.39
C ALA A 3 6.52 -1.58 14.04
N LEU A 4 7.22 -0.47 13.79
CA LEU A 4 7.09 0.28 12.53
C LEU A 4 7.65 -0.51 11.35
N VAL A 5 8.78 -1.19 11.55
CA VAL A 5 9.37 -2.06 10.52
C VAL A 5 8.46 -3.25 10.23
N LYS A 6 7.87 -3.86 11.26
CA LYS A 6 6.87 -4.93 11.11
C LYS A 6 5.63 -4.48 10.36
N ALA A 7 5.24 -3.20 10.48
CA ALA A 7 4.09 -2.62 9.80
C ALA A 7 4.29 -2.39 8.28
N LEU A 8 5.54 -2.40 7.79
CA LEU A 8 5.83 -2.20 6.37
C LEU A 8 5.26 -3.33 5.50
N ILE A 9 5.39 -4.58 5.96
CA ILE A 9 4.90 -5.76 5.21
C ILE A 9 3.38 -5.74 5.03
N PRO A 10 2.55 -5.66 6.10
CA PRO A 10 1.10 -5.58 5.94
C PRO A 10 0.66 -4.31 5.21
N GLY A 11 1.35 -3.18 5.40
CA GLY A 11 1.09 -1.94 4.65
C GLY A 11 1.34 -2.10 3.15
N ALA A 12 2.41 -2.78 2.75
CA ALA A 12 2.71 -3.07 1.34
C ALA A 12 1.67 -4.00 0.72
N ILE A 13 1.29 -5.07 1.42
CA ILE A 13 0.26 -6.01 0.95
C ILE A 13 -1.08 -5.29 0.75
N LEU A 14 -1.48 -4.46 1.72
CA LEU A 14 -2.72 -3.70 1.66
C LEU A 14 -2.70 -2.67 0.52
N SER A 15 -1.56 -2.00 0.33
CA SER A 15 -1.37 -1.08 -0.80
C SER A 15 -1.55 -1.79 -2.14
N LEU A 16 -0.88 -2.93 -2.34
CA LEU A 16 -1.00 -3.73 -3.57
C LEU A 16 -2.41 -4.23 -3.81
N ALA A 17 -3.09 -4.73 -2.77
CA ALA A 17 -4.46 -5.22 -2.91
C ALA A 17 -5.39 -4.08 -3.36
N VAL A 18 -5.36 -2.94 -2.66
CA VAL A 18 -6.27 -1.83 -2.96
C VAL A 18 -5.92 -1.15 -4.28
N SER A 19 -4.64 -0.92 -4.58
CA SER A 19 -4.21 -0.32 -5.85
C SER A 19 -4.59 -1.18 -7.05
N LEU A 20 -4.54 -2.51 -6.93
CA LEU A 20 -4.95 -3.43 -7.99
C LEU A 20 -6.44 -3.25 -8.33
N PHE A 21 -7.31 -3.23 -7.31
CA PHE A 21 -8.75 -3.05 -7.54
C PHE A 21 -9.08 -1.65 -8.06
N VAL A 22 -8.45 -0.60 -7.52
CA VAL A 22 -8.70 0.78 -7.96
C VAL A 22 -8.16 1.03 -9.37
N GLY A 23 -6.96 0.55 -9.67
CA GLY A 23 -6.29 0.75 -10.96
C GLY A 23 -6.90 -0.07 -12.10
N SER A 24 -7.39 -1.28 -11.82
CA SER A 24 -8.05 -2.13 -12.83
C SER A 24 -9.32 -1.49 -13.43
N GLY A 25 -9.97 -0.58 -12.71
CA GLY A 25 -11.11 0.20 -13.22
C GLY A 25 -10.75 1.36 -14.16
N GLY A 26 -9.47 1.53 -14.52
CA GLY A 26 -8.99 2.65 -15.33
C GLY A 26 -8.94 3.99 -14.57
N SER A 27 -9.29 3.99 -13.28
CA SER A 27 -9.20 5.16 -12.42
C SER A 27 -7.77 5.35 -11.94
N ARG A 28 -7.16 6.50 -12.26
CA ARG A 28 -5.87 6.91 -11.70
C ARG A 28 -5.97 7.39 -10.24
N GLY A 29 -7.18 7.36 -9.68
CA GLY A 29 -7.46 7.58 -8.27
C GLY A 29 -6.88 8.89 -7.74
N GLY A 30 -7.23 10.05 -8.30
CA GLY A 30 -6.75 11.40 -7.92
C GLY A 30 -5.83 11.51 -6.69
N PHE A 31 -6.42 11.52 -5.48
CA PHE A 31 -5.69 11.60 -4.20
C PHE A 31 -4.90 10.34 -3.81
N LEU A 32 -5.35 9.17 -4.25
CA LEU A 32 -4.67 7.88 -4.06
C LEU A 32 -3.46 7.73 -5.00
N ASN A 33 -3.34 8.53 -6.06
CA ASN A 33 -2.22 8.52 -7.01
C ASN A 33 -1.83 7.08 -7.43
N VAL A 34 -2.81 6.34 -7.94
CA VAL A 34 -2.60 4.96 -8.37
C VAL A 34 -1.96 4.98 -9.76
N HIS A 35 -0.80 4.35 -9.87
CA HIS A 35 -0.03 4.28 -11.11
C HIS A 35 0.44 2.86 -11.38
N GLN A 36 0.56 2.53 -12.66
CA GLN A 36 1.10 1.25 -13.09
C GLN A 36 2.63 1.31 -13.03
N VAL A 37 3.24 0.34 -12.39
CA VAL A 37 4.69 0.20 -12.22
C VAL A 37 5.10 -1.11 -12.87
N THR A 38 6.11 -1.05 -13.73
CA THR A 38 6.75 -2.22 -14.33
C THR A 38 8.05 -2.50 -13.59
N LEU A 39 8.16 -3.65 -12.94
CA LEU A 39 9.40 -4.09 -12.28
C LEU A 39 9.78 -5.48 -12.79
N ALA A 40 11.00 -5.61 -13.31
CA ALA A 40 11.51 -6.88 -13.85
C ALA A 40 10.58 -7.55 -14.88
N GLY A 41 9.84 -6.74 -15.66
CA GLY A 41 8.89 -7.23 -16.68
C GLY A 41 7.49 -7.58 -16.13
N TYR A 42 7.25 -7.39 -14.84
CA TYR A 42 5.93 -7.56 -14.23
C TYR A 42 5.26 -6.21 -14.02
N ASP A 43 4.03 -6.09 -14.51
CA ASP A 43 3.20 -4.91 -14.33
C ASP A 43 2.29 -5.08 -13.11
N PHE A 44 2.35 -4.12 -12.19
CA PHE A 44 1.44 -4.05 -11.05
C PHE A 44 1.02 -2.61 -10.78
N HIS A 45 -0.09 -2.45 -10.05
CA HIS A 45 -0.54 -1.13 -9.63
C HIS A 45 0.08 -0.79 -8.28
N TRP A 46 0.61 0.42 -8.16
CA TRP A 46 1.21 0.91 -6.92
C TRP A 46 0.65 2.29 -6.54
N SER A 47 0.65 2.56 -5.25
CA SER A 47 0.29 3.86 -4.70
C SER A 47 1.10 4.12 -3.43
N TRP A 48 1.86 5.23 -3.45
CA TRP A 48 2.58 5.71 -2.29
C TRP A 48 1.65 6.19 -1.16
N PRO A 49 0.57 6.95 -1.44
CA PRO A 49 -0.39 7.32 -0.40
C PRO A 49 -1.03 6.11 0.30
N LEU A 50 -1.42 5.07 -0.46
CA LEU A 50 -2.00 3.84 0.10
C LEU A 50 -1.00 3.07 0.95
N PHE A 51 0.26 3.00 0.51
CA PHE A 51 1.31 2.37 1.28
C PHE A 51 1.52 3.06 2.62
N LEU A 52 1.68 4.39 2.62
CA LEU A 52 1.88 5.15 3.86
C LEU A 52 0.67 5.04 4.80
N ALA A 53 -0.55 5.16 4.27
CA ALA A 53 -1.78 5.00 5.06
C ALA A 53 -1.92 3.59 5.64
N GLY A 54 -1.67 2.56 4.83
CA GLY A 54 -1.70 1.16 5.24
C GLY A 54 -0.63 0.82 6.27
N THR A 55 0.58 1.32 6.11
CA THR A 55 1.66 1.18 7.09
C THR A 55 1.33 1.91 8.38
N ALA A 56 0.81 3.14 8.33
CA ALA A 56 0.39 3.88 9.53
C ALA A 56 -0.72 3.15 10.29
N LEU A 57 -1.71 2.60 9.57
CA LEU A 57 -2.78 1.79 10.14
C LEU A 57 -2.23 0.51 10.79
N ALA A 58 -1.41 -0.25 10.07
CA ALA A 58 -0.82 -1.48 10.60
C ALA A 58 0.09 -1.20 11.81
N TRP A 59 0.83 -0.09 11.79
CA TRP A 59 1.64 0.33 12.92
C TRP A 59 0.78 0.69 14.14
N ALA A 60 -0.31 1.44 13.95
CA ALA A 60 -1.24 1.77 15.01
C ALA A 60 -1.87 0.52 15.65
N ILE A 61 -2.26 -0.46 14.83
CA ILE A 61 -2.78 -1.74 15.31
C ILE A 61 -1.72 -2.49 16.12
N LEU A 62 -0.48 -2.56 15.63
CA LEU A 62 0.61 -3.21 16.35
C LEU A 62 0.92 -2.51 17.68
N LEU A 63 0.84 -1.18 17.74
CA LEU A 63 0.99 -0.43 19.00
C LEU A 63 -0.14 -0.70 19.99
N MET A 64 -1.35 -1.03 19.52
CA MET A 64 -2.46 -1.42 20.39
C MET A 64 -2.36 -2.87 20.88
N MET A 65 -1.50 -3.69 20.26
CA MET A 65 -1.28 -5.09 20.61
C MET A 65 -0.07 -5.31 21.53
N ASP A 66 0.81 -4.31 21.65
CA ASP A 66 1.91 -4.26 22.61
C ASP A 66 1.39 -3.87 24.02
#